data_AF-A0A2A9EYU6-F1
#
_entry.id   AF-A0A2A9EYU6-F1
#
_cell.length_a   1.000
_cell.length_b   1.000
_cell.length_c   1.000
_cell.angle_alpha   90.00
_cell.angle_beta   90.00
_cell.angle_gamma   90.00
#
_symmetry.space_group_name_H-M   'P 1'
#
loop_
_entity.id
_entity.type
_entity.pdbx_description
1 polymer ?
#
loop_
_entity_poly.entity_id
_entity_poly.type
_entity_poly.pdbx_seq_one_letter_code
_entity_poly.pdbx_strand_id
1 'polypeptide(L)'
;MATPADGRSETSGPGFPAAGPPDVDGAGPQAAVPDDVRAFLDAVPGARRRRDAWTLLALMHRVTGLAPQLHGTIVGFGTYHYEYASGRSGDAPPAAFAPRKANSVVYLMDGTDAHADDLARLGPHRTGVGCLYLTDLDKVDLAVLETVVADAFGTLTADTYGLRARDGGRRVD
;
A
#
# COMPACT_ATOMS: atom_id res chain seq x y z
N MET A 1 26.11 -31.12 -29.00
CA MET A 1 24.76 -31.00 -29.56
C MET A 1 23.80 -30.70 -28.41
N ALA A 2 23.06 -29.61 -28.58
CA ALA A 2 21.84 -29.14 -27.90
C ALA A 2 21.41 -29.71 -26.52
N THR A 3 21.25 -28.77 -25.58
CA THR A 3 20.30 -28.77 -24.45
C THR A 3 18.87 -29.10 -24.88
N PRO A 4 18.07 -29.70 -23.98
CA PRO A 4 16.79 -29.10 -23.58
C PRO A 4 16.74 -29.02 -22.03
N ALA A 5 16.45 -27.89 -21.37
CA ALA A 5 15.19 -27.14 -21.34
C ALA A 5 14.03 -28.04 -20.92
N ASP A 6 13.70 -28.07 -19.62
CA ASP A 6 12.34 -27.78 -19.12
C ASP A 6 12.31 -27.73 -17.59
N GLY A 7 11.32 -27.03 -17.01
CA GLY A 7 11.10 -26.99 -15.56
C GLY A 7 11.23 -25.61 -14.91
N ARG A 8 10.68 -24.55 -15.52
CA ARG A 8 10.29 -23.37 -14.72
C ARG A 8 8.88 -23.60 -14.18
N SER A 9 8.82 -23.87 -12.89
CA SER A 9 7.60 -23.89 -12.10
C SER A 9 6.83 -22.58 -12.28
N GLU A 10 5.63 -22.68 -12.80
CA GLU A 10 4.61 -21.63 -12.74
C GLU A 10 4.24 -21.43 -11.27
N THR A 11 4.85 -20.44 -10.61
CA THR A 11 4.28 -19.91 -9.36
C THR A 11 3.05 -19.11 -9.74
N SER A 12 1.88 -19.76 -9.61
CA SER A 12 0.59 -19.09 -9.50
C SER A 12 0.67 -18.07 -8.36
N GLY A 13 0.90 -16.80 -8.70
CA GLY A 13 0.60 -15.69 -7.80
C GLY A 13 -0.91 -15.64 -7.56
N PRO A 14 -1.39 -15.14 -6.41
CA PRO A 14 -2.81 -14.98 -6.18
C PRO A 14 -3.37 -14.04 -7.25
N GLY A 15 -4.24 -14.58 -8.11
CA GLY A 15 -4.97 -13.80 -9.10
C GLY A 15 -5.90 -12.85 -8.38
N PHE A 16 -5.46 -11.61 -8.16
CA PHE A 16 -6.34 -10.53 -7.78
C PHE A 16 -7.30 -10.26 -8.96
N PRO A 17 -8.62 -10.23 -8.73
CA PRO A 17 -9.55 -9.89 -9.79
C PRO A 17 -9.28 -8.47 -10.27
N ALA A 18 -9.12 -8.31 -11.59
CA ALA A 18 -9.06 -7.00 -12.23
C ALA A 18 -10.40 -6.26 -12.03
N ALA A 19 -10.51 -5.48 -10.97
CA ALA A 19 -11.64 -4.57 -10.76
C ALA A 19 -11.37 -3.30 -11.59
N GLY A 20 -12.24 -3.05 -12.56
CA GLY A 20 -12.20 -1.86 -13.42
C GLY A 20 -12.36 -0.55 -12.65
N PRO A 21 -12.23 0.61 -13.34
CA PRO A 21 -12.35 1.91 -12.71
C PRO A 21 -13.74 2.08 -12.07
N PRO A 22 -13.85 2.80 -10.93
CA PRO A 22 -15.12 2.95 -10.24
C PRO A 22 -16.10 3.79 -11.06
N ASP A 23 -17.28 3.23 -11.31
CA ASP A 23 -18.50 4.00 -11.59
C ASP A 23 -18.69 5.02 -10.45
N VAL A 24 -18.80 6.30 -10.81
CA VAL A 24 -18.85 7.45 -9.88
C VAL A 24 -20.22 7.69 -9.25
N ASP A 25 -21.12 6.71 -9.29
CA ASP A 25 -22.48 6.82 -8.76
C ASP A 25 -22.65 5.98 -7.49
N GLY A 26 -22.45 6.63 -6.34
CA GLY A 26 -23.20 6.42 -5.09
C GLY A 26 -23.33 5.01 -4.50
N ALA A 27 -22.65 4.83 -3.35
CA ALA A 27 -22.88 3.80 -2.31
C ALA A 27 -22.20 2.42 -2.50
N GLY A 28 -20.93 2.33 -2.06
CA GLY A 28 -20.23 1.08 -1.70
C GLY A 28 -19.15 1.36 -0.63
N PRO A 29 -18.76 0.36 0.19
CA PRO A 29 -19.12 0.30 1.61
C PRO A 29 -18.56 1.49 2.42
N GLN A 30 -19.38 2.53 2.60
CA GLN A 30 -19.10 3.59 3.58
C GLN A 30 -19.39 3.15 5.04
N ALA A 31 -19.64 1.85 5.25
CA ALA A 31 -20.32 1.32 6.42
C ALA A 31 -19.42 0.95 7.62
N ALA A 32 -18.10 1.17 7.57
CA ALA A 32 -17.28 1.02 8.77
C ALA A 32 -16.02 1.91 8.75
N VAL A 33 -16.12 3.15 8.28
CA VAL A 33 -15.07 4.15 8.58
C VAL A 33 -15.37 4.68 9.99
N PRO A 34 -14.50 4.45 10.98
CA PRO A 34 -14.69 4.97 12.33
C PRO A 34 -14.81 6.50 12.33
N ASP A 35 -15.60 7.04 13.26
CA ASP A 35 -15.89 8.49 13.32
C ASP A 35 -14.64 9.34 13.54
N ASP A 36 -13.64 8.83 14.27
CA ASP A 36 -12.34 9.48 14.48
C ASP A 36 -11.53 9.54 13.18
N VAL A 37 -11.50 8.46 12.39
CA VAL A 37 -10.86 8.45 11.06
C VAL A 37 -11.58 9.42 10.12
N ARG A 38 -12.91 9.39 10.08
CA ARG A 38 -13.71 10.32 9.26
C ARG A 38 -13.44 11.77 9.65
N ALA A 39 -13.52 12.11 10.93
CA ALA A 39 -13.27 13.45 11.43
C ALA A 39 -11.83 13.91 11.12
N PHE A 40 -10.85 13.02 11.24
CA PHE A 40 -9.46 13.31 10.87
C PHE A 40 -9.32 13.64 9.38
N LEU A 41 -9.94 12.85 8.50
CA LEU A 41 -9.90 13.08 7.05
C LEU A 41 -10.63 14.38 6.66
N ASP A 42 -11.76 14.67 7.28
CA ASP A 42 -12.51 15.91 7.04
C ASP A 42 -11.75 17.16 7.52
N ALA A 43 -10.96 17.02 8.59
CA ALA A 43 -10.08 18.07 9.10
C ALA A 43 -8.84 18.32 8.22
N VAL A 44 -8.56 17.47 7.22
CA VAL A 44 -7.43 17.66 6.30
C VAL A 44 -7.57 19.00 5.57
N PRO A 45 -6.53 19.87 5.61
CA PRO A 45 -6.58 21.18 4.98
C PRO A 45 -6.43 21.07 3.46
N GLY A 46 -7.33 21.75 2.73
CA GLY A 46 -7.34 21.82 1.27
C GLY A 46 -8.23 20.75 0.64
N ALA A 47 -9.17 21.18 -0.21
CA ALA A 47 -10.16 20.30 -0.84
C ALA A 47 -9.52 19.13 -1.61
N ARG A 48 -8.41 19.40 -2.31
CA ARG A 48 -7.67 18.39 -3.07
C ARG A 48 -7.04 17.32 -2.16
N ARG A 49 -6.37 17.72 -1.08
CA ARG A 49 -5.74 16.76 -0.16
C ARG A 49 -6.79 15.94 0.58
N ARG A 50 -7.92 16.54 0.94
CA ARG A 50 -9.07 15.82 1.53
C ARG A 50 -9.62 14.79 0.56
N ARG A 51 -9.88 15.16 -0.70
CA ARG A 51 -10.28 14.22 -1.75
C ARG A 51 -9.27 13.08 -1.88
N ASP A 52 -7.99 13.39 -2.01
CA ASP A 52 -6.93 12.38 -2.14
C ASP A 52 -6.90 11.42 -0.94
N ALA A 53 -7.11 11.92 0.27
CA ALA A 53 -7.13 11.12 1.48
C ALA A 53 -8.33 10.15 1.51
N TRP A 54 -9.51 10.61 1.06
CA TRP A 54 -10.69 9.75 0.89
C TRP A 54 -10.49 8.71 -0.22
N THR A 55 -9.84 9.07 -1.32
CA THR A 55 -9.50 8.12 -2.40
C THR A 55 -8.55 7.03 -1.90
N LEU A 56 -7.49 7.40 -1.18
CA LEU A 56 -6.53 6.45 -0.61
C LEU A 56 -7.19 5.55 0.45
N LEU A 57 -8.07 6.09 1.28
CA LEU A 57 -8.86 5.31 2.24
C LEU A 57 -9.66 4.22 1.52
N ALA A 58 -10.40 4.59 0.46
CA ALA A 58 -11.22 3.65 -0.29
C ALA A 58 -10.37 2.58 -0.99
N LEU A 59 -9.25 2.96 -1.59
CA LEU A 59 -8.33 2.04 -2.25
C LEU A 59 -7.75 1.02 -1.25
N MET A 60 -7.20 1.48 -0.13
CA MET A 60 -6.61 0.58 0.87
C MET A 60 -7.67 -0.31 1.53
N HIS A 61 -8.88 0.20 1.72
CA HIS A 61 -9.98 -0.61 2.23
C HIS A 61 -10.37 -1.73 1.24
N ARG A 62 -10.40 -1.46 -0.07
CA ARG A 62 -10.65 -2.50 -1.10
C ARG A 62 -9.56 -3.56 -1.12
N VAL A 63 -8.30 -3.14 -1.09
CA VAL A 63 -7.15 -4.05 -1.14
C VAL A 63 -7.09 -4.96 0.09
N THR A 64 -7.29 -4.38 1.27
CA THR A 64 -7.10 -5.11 2.53
C THR A 64 -8.36 -5.80 3.03
N GLY A 65 -9.54 -5.28 2.70
CA GLY A 65 -10.80 -5.69 3.32
C GLY A 65 -10.90 -5.35 4.81
N LEU A 66 -9.97 -4.57 5.36
CA LEU A 66 -9.87 -4.29 6.80
C LEU A 66 -10.44 -2.93 7.17
N ALA A 67 -10.92 -2.80 8.40
CA ALA A 67 -11.34 -1.51 8.93
C ALA A 67 -10.12 -0.57 9.14
N PRO A 68 -10.22 0.70 8.74
CA PRO A 68 -9.15 1.67 8.95
C PRO A 68 -9.02 2.03 10.43
N GLN A 69 -7.79 2.27 10.89
CA GLN A 69 -7.48 2.69 12.25
C GLN A 69 -6.56 3.91 12.24
N LEU A 70 -6.81 4.87 13.14
CA LEU A 70 -6.00 6.06 13.26
C LEU A 70 -4.84 5.83 14.24
N HIS A 71 -3.61 5.90 13.74
CA HIS A 71 -2.37 5.85 14.52
C HIS A 71 -1.70 7.24 14.52
N GLY A 72 -2.19 8.12 15.40
CA GLY A 72 -1.73 9.50 15.53
C GLY A 72 -2.09 10.37 14.32
N THR A 73 -1.29 10.33 13.26
CA THR A 73 -1.55 11.07 12.01
C THR A 73 -1.46 10.18 10.76
N ILE A 74 -1.50 8.87 10.98
CA ILE A 74 -1.41 7.83 9.97
C ILE A 74 -2.69 7.02 10.03
N VAL A 75 -3.32 6.78 8.88
CA VAL A 75 -4.43 5.84 8.75
C VAL A 75 -3.84 4.51 8.31
N GLY A 76 -3.98 3.49 9.15
CA GLY A 76 -3.46 2.14 8.93
C GLY A 76 -4.56 1.10 8.81
N PHE A 77 -4.23 -0.04 8.19
CA PHE A 77 -5.14 -1.16 7.97
C PHE A 77 -4.48 -2.44 8.47
N GLY A 78 -5.07 -3.03 9.51
CA GLY A 78 -4.53 -4.23 10.15
C GLY A 78 -3.27 -3.97 10.96
N THR A 79 -2.61 -5.05 11.35
CA THR A 79 -1.38 -5.02 12.14
C THR A 79 -0.58 -6.27 11.81
N TYR A 80 0.71 -6.11 11.52
CA TYR A 80 1.67 -7.19 11.39
C TYR A 80 2.79 -7.00 12.41
N HIS A 81 3.30 -8.11 12.93
CA HIS A 81 4.46 -8.12 13.82
C HIS A 81 5.73 -8.23 12.97
N TYR A 82 6.65 -7.30 13.12
CA TYR A 82 7.98 -7.40 12.51
C TYR A 82 9.01 -7.71 13.58
N GLU A 83 10.02 -8.49 13.21
CA GLU A 83 11.21 -8.71 14.02
C GLU A 83 12.45 -8.63 13.14
N TYR A 84 13.22 -7.56 13.29
CA TYR A 84 14.47 -7.40 12.54
C TYR A 84 15.60 -8.19 13.17
N ALA A 85 16.56 -8.64 12.36
CA ALA A 85 17.80 -9.30 12.81
C ALA A 85 18.63 -8.50 13.84
N SER A 86 18.36 -7.22 14.03
CA SER A 86 18.94 -6.40 15.10
C SER A 86 18.28 -6.60 16.47
N GLY A 87 17.30 -7.49 16.61
CA GLY A 87 16.46 -7.66 17.81
C GLY A 87 15.43 -6.54 18.02
N ARG A 88 15.14 -5.72 16.99
CA ARG A 88 14.08 -4.71 17.07
C ARG A 88 12.80 -5.32 16.53
N SER A 89 11.82 -5.51 17.39
CA SER A 89 10.47 -5.92 17.01
C SER A 89 9.45 -4.82 17.29
N GLY A 90 8.25 -5.00 16.74
CA GLY A 90 7.12 -4.12 16.98
C GLY A 90 5.97 -4.45 16.04
N ASP A 91 4.90 -3.71 16.23
CA ASP A 91 3.67 -3.87 15.47
C ASP A 91 3.48 -2.66 14.55
N ALA A 92 3.20 -2.91 13.28
CA ALA A 92 2.95 -1.86 12.30
C ALA A 92 1.77 -2.25 11.40
N PRO A 93 1.05 -1.27 10.83
CA PRO A 93 0.05 -1.57 9.82
C PRO A 93 0.75 -1.97 8.49
N PRO A 94 0.39 -3.11 7.88
CA PRO A 94 0.97 -3.55 6.61
C PRO A 94 0.60 -2.64 5.44
N ALA A 95 -0.57 -2.00 5.49
CA ALA A 95 -0.96 -0.94 4.56
C ALA A 95 -1.34 0.32 5.36
N ALA A 96 -0.72 1.45 5.02
CA ALA A 96 -1.01 2.71 5.70
C ALA A 96 -0.70 3.94 4.83
N PHE A 97 -1.39 5.04 5.11
CA PHE A 97 -1.11 6.34 4.50
C PHE A 97 -1.22 7.50 5.49
N ALA A 98 -0.60 8.63 5.16
CA ALA A 98 -0.72 9.88 5.88
C ALA A 98 -0.97 11.05 4.92
N PRO A 99 -2.12 11.74 5.00
CA PRO A 99 -2.35 12.96 4.24
C PRO A 99 -1.58 14.13 4.88
N ARG A 100 -0.37 14.41 4.40
CA ARG A 100 0.43 15.56 4.87
C ARG A 100 0.10 16.82 4.08
N LYS A 101 0.48 17.96 4.63
CA LYS A 101 0.27 19.29 4.03
C LYS A 101 0.83 19.38 2.61
N ALA A 102 2.05 18.87 2.39
CA ALA A 102 2.70 18.92 1.08
C ALA A 102 2.32 17.74 0.18
N ASN A 103 2.30 16.52 0.71
CA ASN A 103 2.17 15.27 -0.06
C ASN A 103 1.28 14.26 0.68
N SER A 104 0.63 13.36 -0.05
CA SER A 104 0.07 12.13 0.53
C SER A 104 1.20 11.12 0.61
N VAL A 105 1.45 10.58 1.79
CA VAL A 105 2.50 9.58 2.00
C VAL A 105 1.84 8.21 2.10
N VAL A 106 2.25 7.27 1.26
CA VAL A 106 1.87 5.86 1.33
C VAL A 106 3.05 5.08 1.88
N TYR A 107 2.82 4.20 2.86
CA TYR A 107 3.85 3.42 3.52
C TYR A 107 3.92 2.02 2.88
N LEU A 108 5.11 1.64 2.40
CA LEU A 108 5.42 0.35 1.80
C LEU A 108 6.52 -0.29 2.64
N MET A 109 6.13 -1.06 3.66
CA MET A 109 7.07 -1.55 4.69
C MET A 109 7.96 -2.70 4.19
N ASP A 110 7.60 -3.33 3.08
CA ASP A 110 8.39 -4.28 2.33
C ASP A 110 9.45 -3.60 1.43
N GLY A 111 9.34 -2.29 1.23
CA GLY A 111 10.36 -1.47 0.57
C GLY A 111 10.01 -1.12 -0.87
N THR A 112 10.40 0.09 -1.29
CA THR A 112 10.10 0.57 -2.66
C THR A 112 10.84 -0.19 -3.74
N ASP A 113 12.00 -0.76 -3.42
CA ASP A 113 12.82 -1.50 -4.39
C ASP A 113 12.14 -2.79 -4.85
N ALA A 114 11.27 -3.39 -4.01
CA ALA A 114 10.47 -4.55 -4.37
C ALA A 114 9.45 -4.25 -5.50
N HIS A 115 9.11 -2.96 -5.68
CA HIS A 115 8.06 -2.48 -6.59
C HIS A 115 8.61 -1.56 -7.69
N ALA A 116 9.91 -1.58 -7.95
CA ALA A 116 10.56 -0.59 -8.82
C ALA A 116 9.94 -0.50 -10.23
N ASP A 117 9.57 -1.65 -10.82
CA ASP A 117 8.97 -1.72 -12.16
C ASP A 117 7.56 -1.10 -12.22
N ASP A 118 6.73 -1.36 -11.22
CA ASP A 118 5.39 -0.78 -11.14
C ASP A 118 5.46 0.71 -10.78
N LEU A 119 6.36 1.09 -9.87
CA LEU A 119 6.60 2.49 -9.54
C LEU A 119 7.05 3.30 -10.77
N ALA A 120 7.82 2.72 -11.70
CA ALA A 120 8.18 3.39 -12.95
C ALA A 120 6.96 3.74 -13.83
N ARG A 121 5.85 2.99 -13.69
CA ARG A 121 4.59 3.19 -14.42
C ARG A 121 3.56 4.02 -13.65
N LEU A 122 3.77 4.22 -12.36
CA LEU A 122 2.84 4.88 -11.44
C LEU A 122 2.57 6.36 -11.80
N GLY A 123 3.52 7.05 -12.43
CA GLY A 123 3.46 8.49 -12.69
C GLY A 123 4.33 9.31 -11.72
N PRO A 124 4.13 10.64 -11.60
CA PRO A 124 5.01 11.51 -10.82
C PRO A 124 4.94 11.23 -9.31
N HIS A 125 6.01 10.70 -8.75
CA HIS A 125 6.13 10.41 -7.33
C HIS A 125 7.57 10.61 -6.83
N ARG A 126 7.75 10.59 -5.51
CA ARG A 126 9.08 10.40 -4.91
C ARG A 126 9.06 9.17 -4.04
N THR A 127 10.14 8.41 -4.04
CA THR A 127 10.33 7.25 -3.17
C THR A 127 11.30 7.59 -2.05
N GLY A 128 11.02 7.03 -0.87
CA GLY A 128 12.00 6.76 0.17
C GLY A 128 12.05 5.26 0.40
N VAL A 129 12.94 4.81 1.29
CA VAL A 129 13.22 3.38 1.52
C VAL A 129 11.98 2.50 1.76
N GLY A 130 10.95 3.01 2.45
CA GLY A 130 9.70 2.29 2.70
C GLY A 130 8.48 3.20 2.62
N CYS A 131 8.57 4.26 1.81
CA CYS A 131 7.48 5.21 1.68
C CYS A 131 7.46 5.86 0.30
N LEU A 132 6.27 6.22 -0.12
CA LEU A 132 5.96 6.82 -1.40
C LEU A 132 5.29 8.17 -1.16
N TYR A 133 5.80 9.23 -1.77
CA TYR A 133 5.29 10.59 -1.64
C TYR A 133 4.56 10.98 -2.93
N LEU A 134 3.25 11.17 -2.81
CA LEU A 134 2.35 11.53 -3.90
C LEU A 134 1.91 12.99 -3.73
N THR A 135 2.47 13.87 -4.56
CA THR A 135 2.09 15.28 -4.58
C THR A 135 0.72 15.48 -5.20
N ASP A 136 0.41 14.70 -6.25
CA ASP A 136 -0.81 14.78 -7.04
C ASP A 136 -1.39 13.42 -7.41
N LEU A 137 -2.49 13.06 -6.77
CA LEU A 137 -3.15 11.79 -7.03
C LEU A 137 -3.83 11.76 -8.41
N ASP A 138 -4.15 12.92 -9.01
CA ASP A 138 -4.71 12.97 -10.37
C ASP A 138 -3.68 12.63 -11.46
N LYS A 139 -2.39 12.69 -11.13
CA LYS A 139 -1.29 12.35 -12.05
C LYS A 139 -0.74 10.96 -11.81
N VAL A 140 -1.33 10.24 -10.87
CA VAL A 140 -0.90 8.90 -10.45
C VAL A 140 -1.87 7.88 -11.01
N ASP A 141 -1.34 6.80 -11.57
CA ASP A 141 -2.14 5.66 -11.97
C ASP A 141 -2.59 4.91 -10.71
N LEU A 142 -3.87 5.08 -10.36
CA LEU A 142 -4.46 4.45 -9.18
C LEU A 142 -4.51 2.92 -9.29
N ALA A 143 -4.58 2.35 -10.50
CA ALA A 143 -4.58 0.90 -10.67
C ALA A 143 -3.20 0.32 -10.35
N VAL A 144 -2.14 0.99 -10.80
CA VAL A 144 -0.76 0.63 -10.43
C VAL A 144 -0.53 0.79 -8.93
N LEU A 145 -1.04 1.86 -8.32
CA LEU A 145 -0.96 2.04 -6.87
C LEU A 145 -1.68 0.91 -6.12
N GLU A 146 -2.84 0.49 -6.61
CA GLU A 146 -3.63 -0.60 -6.02
C GLU A 146 -2.86 -1.91 -6.05
N THR A 147 -2.23 -2.27 -7.18
CA THR A 147 -1.36 -3.45 -7.31
C THR A 147 -0.20 -3.40 -6.33
N VAL A 148 0.55 -2.30 -6.27
CA VAL A 148 1.70 -2.15 -5.38
C VAL A 148 1.30 -2.32 -3.91
N VAL A 149 0.18 -1.72 -3.50
CA VAL A 149 -0.31 -1.86 -2.12
C VAL A 149 -0.78 -3.28 -1.83
N ALA A 150 -1.41 -3.96 -2.80
CA ALA A 150 -1.86 -5.34 -2.65
C ALA A 150 -0.70 -6.32 -2.49
N ASP A 151 0.33 -6.18 -3.33
CA ASP A 151 1.52 -7.01 -3.29
C ASP A 151 2.31 -6.79 -1.99
N ALA A 152 2.46 -5.53 -1.57
CA ALA A 152 3.08 -5.19 -0.29
C ALA A 152 2.30 -5.77 0.90
N PHE A 153 0.98 -5.60 0.91
CA PHE A 153 0.12 -6.12 1.96
C PHE A 153 0.19 -7.65 2.03
N GLY A 154 0.12 -8.34 0.89
CA GLY A 154 0.23 -9.80 0.83
C GLY A 154 1.58 -10.29 1.36
N THR A 155 2.68 -9.62 0.98
CA THR A 155 4.03 -9.95 1.45
C THR A 155 4.18 -9.80 2.97
N LEU A 156 3.63 -8.73 3.54
CA LEU A 156 3.73 -8.43 4.97
C LEU A 156 2.80 -9.27 5.85
N THR A 157 1.78 -9.88 5.27
CA THR A 157 0.76 -10.66 5.99
C THR A 157 0.87 -12.17 5.77
N ALA A 158 1.74 -12.63 4.87
CA ALA A 158 1.93 -14.05 4.58
C ALA A 158 2.59 -14.82 5.74
N ASP A 159 3.49 -14.20 6.52
CA ASP A 159 4.21 -14.80 7.67
C ASP A 159 4.80 -13.68 8.59
N THR A 160 5.51 -14.04 9.68
CA THR A 160 6.30 -13.07 10.46
C THR A 160 7.35 -12.41 9.58
N TYR A 161 7.12 -11.15 9.20
CA TYR A 161 8.00 -10.42 8.30
C TYR A 161 9.28 -9.97 9.02
N GLY A 162 10.40 -10.63 8.71
CA GLY A 162 11.70 -10.38 9.36
C GLY A 162 12.59 -9.35 8.68
N LEU A 163 12.21 -8.87 7.48
CA LEU A 163 13.03 -7.96 6.68
C LEU A 163 12.67 -6.51 6.97
N ARG A 164 13.67 -5.62 6.99
CA ARG A 164 13.43 -4.18 6.99
C ARG A 164 13.02 -3.73 5.60
N ALA A 165 12.31 -2.61 5.48
CA ALA A 165 11.97 -2.02 4.18
C ALA A 165 13.19 -1.86 3.24
N ARG A 166 14.37 -1.52 3.77
CA ARG A 166 15.62 -1.43 2.98
C ARG A 166 16.15 -2.78 2.45
N ASP A 167 15.64 -3.87 3.01
CA ASP A 167 16.11 -5.24 2.81
C ASP A 167 15.08 -6.10 2.07
N GLY A 168 13.82 -5.65 1.92
CA GLY A 168 12.72 -6.44 1.34
C GLY A 168 12.76 -6.63 -0.18
N GLY A 169 13.73 -6.03 -0.88
CA GLY A 169 14.03 -6.34 -2.29
C GLY A 169 14.95 -7.55 -2.49
N ARG A 170 15.52 -8.13 -1.41
CA ARG A 170 16.36 -9.33 -1.50
C ARG A 170 15.46 -10.56 -1.36
N ARG A 171 15.05 -11.13 -2.49
CA ARG A 171 14.50 -12.50 -2.49
C ARG A 171 15.55 -13.41 -1.85
N VAL A 172 15.17 -14.09 -0.77
CA VAL A 172 15.98 -15.13 -0.16
C VAL A 172 15.82 -16.35 -1.06
N ASP A 173 16.86 -16.67 -1.83
CA ASP A 173 16.97 -17.92 -2.62
C ASP A 173 16.95 -19.18 -1.72
#